data_AF-A0A4Q9MT36-F1
#
_entry.id   AF-A0A4Q9MT36-F1
#
_cell.length_a   1.000
_cell.length_b   1.000
_cell.length_c   1.000
_cell.angle_alpha   90.00
_cell.angle_beta   90.00
_cell.angle_gamma   90.00
#
_symmetry.space_group_name_H-M   'P 1'
#
loop_
_entity.id
_entity.type
_entity.pdbx_description
1 polymer ?
#
loop_
_entity_poly.entity_id
_entity_poly.type
_entity_poly.pdbx_seq_one_letter_code
_entity_poly.pdbx_strand_id
1 'polypeptide(L)' 'MDPSQVDIRTFYPYTPNEVKHRKRTTRAQLKVLEGVYKYDTKPNASLRKKLAAELDMTPRGVQVWFQNRRAKTKQ' A
#
# COMPACT_ATOMS: atom_id res chain seq x y z
N MET A 1 -19.70 34.50 -25.27
CA MET A 1 -18.98 33.63 -24.33
C MET A 1 -19.24 32.22 -24.79
N ASP A 2 -18.31 31.64 -25.53
CA ASP A 2 -18.50 30.34 -26.21
C ASP A 2 -18.31 29.19 -25.21
N PRO A 3 -19.32 28.34 -24.96
CA PRO A 3 -19.24 27.27 -23.95
C PRO A 3 -18.40 26.07 -24.40
N SER A 4 -17.78 26.10 -25.59
CA SER A 4 -16.99 24.97 -26.11
C SER A 4 -15.58 24.89 -25.53
N GLN A 5 -15.17 25.86 -24.72
CA GLN A 5 -13.81 25.98 -24.17
C GLN A 5 -13.70 25.60 -22.69
N VAL A 6 -14.78 25.09 -22.07
CA VAL A 6 -14.70 24.57 -20.69
C VAL A 6 -14.04 23.20 -20.70
N ASP A 7 -12.75 23.17 -20.41
CA ASP A 7 -12.01 21.91 -20.23
C ASP A 7 -12.62 21.15 -19.04
N ILE A 8 -13.42 20.12 -19.36
CA ILE A 8 -14.18 19.26 -18.42
C ILE A 8 -13.27 18.68 -17.31
N ARG A 9 -11.96 18.60 -17.51
CA ARG A 9 -11.01 18.09 -16.51
C ARG A 9 -10.78 19.05 -15.35
N THR A 10 -11.16 20.33 -15.50
CA THR A 10 -11.03 21.33 -14.43
C THR A 10 -12.13 21.20 -13.37
N PHE A 11 -13.33 20.79 -13.77
CA PHE A 11 -14.50 20.75 -12.87
C PHE A 11 -14.80 19.36 -12.28
N TYR A 12 -14.39 18.28 -12.94
CA TYR A 12 -14.54 16.92 -12.43
C TYR A 12 -13.19 16.20 -12.41
N PRO A 13 -12.41 16.29 -11.32
CA PRO A 13 -11.14 15.57 -11.17
C PRO A 13 -11.33 14.04 -10.97
N TYR A 14 -12.51 13.50 -11.31
CA TYR A 14 -12.77 12.08 -11.24
C TYR A 14 -12.32 11.42 -12.54
N THR A 15 -11.14 10.82 -12.51
CA THR A 15 -10.60 9.89 -13.51
C THR A 15 -10.95 8.46 -13.06
N PRO A 16 -12.16 7.95 -13.37
CA PRO A 16 -12.48 6.56 -13.05
C PRO A 16 -11.48 5.65 -13.76
N ASN A 17 -10.84 4.75 -13.00
CA ASN A 17 -9.79 3.82 -13.42
C ASN A 17 -8.35 4.32 -13.46
N GLU A 18 -7.96 5.36 -12.71
CA GLU A 18 -6.53 5.51 -12.40
C GLU A 18 -6.03 4.32 -11.58
N VAL A 19 -5.48 3.32 -12.28
CA VAL A 19 -4.81 2.17 -11.69
C VAL A 19 -3.56 2.69 -11.02
N LYS A 20 -3.67 3.03 -9.73
CA LYS A 20 -2.51 3.29 -8.87
C LYS A 20 -1.54 2.14 -9.04
N HIS A 21 -0.41 2.40 -9.69
CA HIS A 21 0.59 1.40 -9.99
C HIS A 21 1.06 0.81 -8.66
N ARG A 22 0.62 -0.42 -8.37
CA ARG A 22 0.95 -1.11 -7.13
C ARG A 22 2.45 -1.40 -7.18
N LYS A 23 3.26 -0.66 -6.41
CA LYS A 23 4.66 -1.05 -6.17
C LYS A 23 4.66 -2.44 -5.54
N ARG A 24 5.14 -3.43 -6.29
CA ARG A 24 5.30 -4.80 -5.80
C ARG A 24 6.43 -4.81 -4.77
N THR A 25 6.14 -5.32 -3.58
CA THR A 25 7.14 -5.57 -2.54
C THR A 25 8.21 -6.51 -3.09
N THR A 26 9.48 -6.14 -2.97
CA THR A 26 10.61 -6.93 -3.46
C THR A 26 10.83 -8.18 -2.59
N ARG A 27 11.51 -9.20 -3.12
CA ARG A 27 11.82 -10.44 -2.35
C ARG A 27 12.61 -10.16 -1.08
N ALA A 28 13.50 -9.16 -1.10
CA ALA A 28 14.26 -8.74 0.08
C ALA A 28 13.32 -8.15 1.16
N GLN A 29 12.40 -7.26 0.76
CA GLN A 29 11.39 -6.70 1.65
C GLN A 29 10.45 -7.78 2.22
N LEU A 30 10.07 -8.76 1.40
CA LEU A 30 9.27 -9.91 1.84
C LEU A 30 9.98 -10.72 2.92
N LYS A 31 11.28 -10.99 2.78
CA LYS A 31 12.05 -11.78 3.76
C LYS A 31 12.02 -11.16 5.16
N VAL A 32 12.12 -9.84 5.25
CA VAL A 32 12.03 -9.10 6.51
C VAL A 32 10.61 -9.15 7.08
N LEU A 33 9.59 -8.89 6.24
CA LEU A 33 8.19 -8.94 6.66
C LEU A 33 7.77 -10.33 7.15
N GLU A 34 8.20 -11.40 6.48
CA GLU A 34 7.98 -12.77 6.91
C GLU A 34 8.75 -13.12 8.18
N GLY A 35 9.97 -12.61 8.32
CA GLY A 35 10.76 -12.72 9.55
C GLY A 35 9.98 -12.17 10.73
N VAL A 36 9.48 -10.93 10.63
CA VAL A 36 8.66 -10.33 11.69
C VAL A 36 7.35 -11.07 11.90
N TYR A 37 6.68 -11.50 10.82
CA TYR A 37 5.41 -12.22 10.91
C TYR A 37 5.49 -13.51 11.74
N LYS A 38 6.64 -14.18 11.75
CA LYS A 38 6.88 -15.37 12.58
C LYS A 38 6.89 -15.06 14.08
N TYR A 39 7.34 -13.87 14.47
CA TYR A 39 7.38 -13.43 15.86
C TYR A 39 6.10 -12.69 16.27
N ASP A 40 5.57 -11.87 15.39
CA ASP A 40 4.41 -11.02 15.65
C ASP A 40 3.50 -10.93 14.41
N THR A 41 2.30 -11.52 14.52
CA THR A 41 1.30 -11.55 13.44
C THR A 41 0.42 -10.29 13.38
N LYS A 42 0.56 -9.38 14.36
CA LYS A 42 -0.22 -8.15 14.53
C LYS A 42 0.71 -6.98 14.93
N PRO A 43 1.60 -6.53 14.03
CA PRO A 43 2.62 -5.56 14.38
C PRO A 43 1.99 -4.25 14.86
N ASN A 44 2.43 -3.81 16.04
CA ASN A 44 2.05 -2.52 16.63
C ASN A 44 2.41 -1.33 15.73
N ALA A 45 1.80 -0.17 15.97
CA ALA A 45 2.02 1.03 15.16
C ALA A 45 3.50 1.44 15.04
N SER A 46 4.25 1.33 16.15
CA SER A 46 5.70 1.60 16.19
C SER A 46 6.49 0.61 15.34
N LEU A 47 6.17 -0.70 15.42
CA LEU A 47 6.84 -1.74 14.64
C LEU A 47 6.57 -1.56 13.13
N ARG A 48 5.33 -1.20 12.76
CA ARG A 48 4.99 -0.88 11.38
C ARG A 48 5.76 0.32 10.84
N LYS A 49 5.92 1.38 11.63
CA LYS A 49 6.73 2.55 11.25
C LYS A 49 8.21 2.18 11.06
N LYS A 50 8.76 1.35 11.95
CA LYS A 50 10.14 0.87 11.83
C LYS A 50 10.35 0.06 10.55
N LEU A 51 9.46 -0.90 10.28
CA LEU A 51 9.51 -1.70 9.04
C LEU A 51 9.29 -0.87 7.79
N ALA A 52 8.40 0.11 7.84
CA ALA A 52 8.19 1.07 6.76
C ALA A 52 9.48 1.82 6.43
N ALA A 53 10.21 2.30 7.44
CA ALA A 53 11.49 2.98 7.26
C ALA A 53 12.59 2.05 6.74
N GLU A 54 12.72 0.83 7.30
CA GLU A 54 13.75 -0.13 6.85
C GLU A 54 13.50 -0.66 5.43
N LEU A 55 12.23 -0.78 5.03
CA LEU A 55 11.86 -1.36 3.75
C LEU A 55 11.59 -0.32 2.66
N ASP A 56 11.73 0.98 2.95
CA ASP A 56 11.29 2.06 2.05
C ASP A 56 9.84 1.84 1.58
N MET A 57 8.97 1.49 2.52
CA MET A 57 7.55 1.22 2.30
C MET A 57 6.69 2.17 3.11
N THR A 58 5.45 2.39 2.68
CA THR A 58 4.50 3.13 3.52
C THR A 58 4.01 2.26 4.68
N PRO A 59 3.71 2.83 5.86
CA PRO A 59 3.11 2.08 6.97
C PRO A 59 1.81 1.37 6.58
N ARG A 60 1.08 1.96 5.63
CA ARG A 60 -0.13 1.37 5.05
C ARG A 60 0.20 0.14 4.20
N GLY A 61 1.26 0.18 3.39
CA GLY A 61 1.74 -0.97 2.62
C GLY A 61 2.12 -2.14 3.52
N VAL A 62 2.82 -1.87 4.63
CA VAL A 62 3.13 -2.88 5.66
C VAL A 62 1.83 -3.44 6.25
N GLN A 63 0.89 -2.59 6.67
CA GLN A 63 -0.39 -3.06 7.22
C GLN A 63 -1.17 -3.97 6.25
N VAL A 64 -1.29 -3.58 4.98
CA VAL A 64 -1.98 -4.36 3.94
C VAL A 64 -1.25 -5.68 3.71
N TRP A 65 0.08 -5.69 3.72
CA TRP A 65 0.85 -6.92 3.61
C TRP A 65 0.53 -7.88 4.74
N PHE A 66 0.52 -7.43 6.00
CA PHE A 66 0.17 -8.27 7.15
C PHE A 66 -1.29 -8.75 7.10
N GLN A 67 -2.22 -7.93 6.60
CA GLN A 67 -3.61 -8.34 6.37
C GLN A 67 -3.72 -9.43 5.29
N ASN A 68 -3.09 -9.23 4.13
CA ASN A 68 -3.06 -10.20 3.04
C ASN A 68 -2.35 -11.48 3.45
N ARG A 69 -1.27 -11.38 4.24
CA ARG A 69 -0.54 -12.55 4.74
C ARG A 69 -1.43 -13.41 5.62
N ARG A 70 -2.15 -12.82 6.58
CA ARG A 70 -3.12 -13.53 7.42
C ARG A 70 -4.27 -14.13 6.63
N ALA A 71 -4.81 -13.40 5.66
CA ALA A 71 -5.88 -13.92 4.79
C ALA A 71 -5.42 -15.20 4.08
N LYS A 72 -4.17 -15.23 3.61
CA LYS A 72 -3.56 -16.40 2.95
C LYS A 72 -3.23 -17.55 3.91
N THR A 73 -3.02 -17.29 5.20
CA THR A 73 -2.79 -18.34 6.21
C THR A 73 -4.10 -18.95 6.73
N LYS A 74 -5.22 -18.21 6.64
CA LYS A 74 -6.54 -18.66 7.10
C LYS A 74 -7.32 -19.43 6.02
N GLN A 75 -6.74 -19.61 4.84
CA GLN A 75 -7.31 -20.31 3.70
C GLN A 75 -6.50 -21.58 3.43
#